data_AF-A0A4R1JMU7-F1
#
_entry.id   AF-A0A4R1JMU7-F1
#
_cell.length_a   1.000
_cell.length_b   1.000
_cell.length_c   1.000
_cell.angle_alpha   90.00
_cell.angle_beta   90.00
_cell.angle_gamma   90.00
#
_symmetry.space_group_name_H-M   'P 1'
#
loop_
_entity.id
_entity.type
_entity.pdbx_description
1 polymer ?
#
loop_
_entity_poly.entity_id
_entity_poly.type
_entity_poly.pdbx_seq_one_letter_code
_entity_poly.pdbx_strand_id
1 'polypeptide(L)'
;MTETEIKEKILELFKEERQRPDLEFEESHFLDFLTFPAHSKNNIKNSFKGVRKYYRFMNRLELEFSICFTLPDLDKMYSIDKITKKVIERIGKRRGNVMIIKQRINQKENYYIEIFLTALLILTYTFWGINLISIILTLAFGFAIYWILSSKINSKRHNQKLNIKIMNQERDS
;
A
#
# COMPACT_ATOMS: atom_id res chain seq x y z
N MET A 1 0.10 -16.69 18.70
CA MET A 1 -0.28 -15.37 19.24
C MET A 1 -1.74 -15.41 19.62
N THR A 2 -2.10 -14.86 20.77
CA THR A 2 -3.48 -14.65 21.19
C THR A 2 -4.12 -13.45 20.47
N GLU A 3 -5.45 -13.30 20.52
CA GLU A 3 -6.14 -12.14 19.92
C GLU A 3 -5.66 -10.81 20.52
N THR A 4 -5.43 -10.78 21.83
CA THR A 4 -4.89 -9.61 22.55
C THR A 4 -3.50 -9.24 22.07
N GLU A 5 -2.58 -10.21 21.95
CA GLU A 5 -1.23 -9.98 21.42
C GLU A 5 -1.26 -9.43 19.98
N ILE A 6 -2.18 -9.93 19.15
CA ILE A 6 -2.34 -9.43 17.77
C ILE A 6 -2.84 -7.98 17.79
N LYS A 7 -3.85 -7.67 18.61
CA LYS A 7 -4.37 -6.29 18.74
C LYS A 7 -3.28 -5.33 19.21
N GLU A 8 -2.53 -5.70 20.24
CA GLU A 8 -1.42 -4.91 20.77
C GLU A 8 -0.33 -4.68 19.71
N LYS A 9 0.04 -5.73 18.95
CA LYS A 9 1.03 -5.61 17.89
C LYS A 9 0.56 -4.72 16.73
N ILE A 10 -0.72 -4.79 16.37
CA ILE A 10 -1.32 -3.89 15.39
C ILE A 10 -1.25 -2.43 15.87
N LEU A 11 -1.55 -2.18 17.15
CA LEU A 11 -1.48 -0.84 17.75
C LEU A 11 -0.05 -0.31 17.81
N GLU A 12 0.92 -1.15 18.13
CA GLU A 12 2.34 -0.82 18.08
C GLU A 12 2.76 -0.38 16.68
N LEU A 13 2.47 -1.19 15.66
CA LEU A 13 2.75 -0.85 14.26
C LEU A 13 2.02 0.40 13.79
N PHE A 14 0.79 0.61 14.27
CA PHE A 14 0.03 1.82 13.99
C PHE A 14 0.73 3.06 14.56
N LYS A 15 1.22 2.99 15.81
CA LYS A 15 1.98 4.07 16.45
C LYS A 15 3.29 4.37 15.73
N GLU A 16 4.00 3.36 15.24
CA GLU A 16 5.22 3.55 14.43
C GLU A 16 4.93 4.23 13.09
N GLU A 17 3.82 3.88 12.44
CA GLU A 17 3.50 4.35 11.08
C GLU A 17 2.75 5.68 11.05
N ARG A 18 2.03 6.06 12.12
CA ARG A 18 1.32 7.34 12.18
C ARG A 18 2.27 8.53 12.27
N GLN A 19 1.88 9.66 11.67
CA GLN A 19 2.77 10.83 11.58
C GLN A 19 3.08 11.50 12.92
N ARG A 20 2.17 11.42 13.89
CA ARG A 20 2.32 11.96 15.24
C ARG A 20 1.98 10.85 16.22
N PRO A 21 2.93 10.10 16.81
CA PRO A 21 2.64 8.92 17.65
C PRO A 21 1.98 9.23 19.00
N ASP A 22 2.17 10.44 19.52
CA ASP A 22 1.81 10.79 20.91
C ASP A 22 0.39 11.36 21.08
N LEU A 23 -0.28 11.73 19.98
CA LEU A 23 -1.66 12.24 20.01
C LEU A 23 -2.70 11.15 20.36
N GLU A 24 -3.86 11.58 20.85
CA GLU A 24 -4.99 10.68 20.99
C GLU A 24 -5.58 10.34 19.62
N PHE A 25 -6.24 9.18 19.54
CA PHE A 25 -6.93 8.72 18.33
C PHE A 25 -8.17 7.92 18.73
N GLU A 26 -9.15 7.85 17.83
CA GLU A 26 -10.35 7.06 18.07
C GLU A 26 -10.22 5.66 17.44
N GLU A 27 -10.37 4.59 18.23
CA GLU A 27 -10.24 3.21 17.76
C GLU A 27 -11.24 2.84 16.64
N SER A 28 -12.39 3.52 16.60
CA SER A 28 -13.46 3.25 15.64
C SER A 28 -13.07 3.57 14.19
N HIS A 29 -12.12 4.49 13.99
CA HIS A 29 -11.63 4.94 12.69
C HIS A 29 -10.14 5.32 12.73
N PHE A 30 -9.36 4.55 13.50
CA PHE A 30 -7.95 4.83 13.80
C PHE A 30 -7.06 5.03 12.55
N LEU A 31 -7.42 4.42 11.42
CA LEU A 31 -6.71 4.58 10.16
C LEU A 31 -6.62 6.04 9.71
N ASP A 32 -7.65 6.88 9.97
CA ASP A 32 -7.64 8.29 9.60
C ASP A 32 -6.59 9.12 10.36
N PHE A 33 -6.08 8.58 11.46
CA PHE A 33 -5.03 9.18 12.28
C PHE A 33 -3.61 8.75 11.86
N LEU A 34 -3.46 7.97 10.78
CA LEU A 34 -2.14 7.69 10.20
C LEU A 34 -1.45 8.95 9.64
N THR A 35 -2.23 9.98 9.32
CA THR A 35 -1.75 11.28 8.81
C THR A 35 -1.95 12.40 9.82
N PHE A 36 -1.19 13.48 9.65
CA PHE A 36 -1.44 14.75 10.33
C PHE A 36 -1.60 15.89 9.30
N PRO A 37 -2.65 16.73 9.43
CA PRO A 37 -3.80 16.56 10.33
C PRO A 37 -4.56 15.24 10.05
N ALA A 38 -5.30 14.75 11.06
CA ALA A 38 -6.14 13.56 10.89
C ALA A 38 -7.24 13.83 9.87
N HIS A 39 -7.61 12.81 9.09
CA HIS A 39 -8.75 12.93 8.18
C HIS A 39 -10.07 12.80 8.93
N SER A 40 -11.14 13.34 8.36
CA SER A 40 -12.50 13.02 8.80
C SER A 40 -12.75 11.52 8.68
N LYS A 41 -13.68 10.99 9.47
CA LYS A 41 -14.04 9.57 9.53
C LYS A 41 -14.15 8.90 8.16
N ASN A 42 -13.39 7.83 7.97
CA ASN A 42 -13.29 6.95 6.80
C ASN A 42 -12.79 7.63 5.51
N ASN A 43 -12.06 8.75 5.60
CA ASN A 43 -11.66 9.55 4.44
C ASN A 43 -10.14 9.61 4.21
N ILE A 44 -9.32 8.80 4.89
CA ILE A 44 -7.87 8.75 4.63
C ILE A 44 -7.52 8.51 3.15
N LYS A 45 -8.33 7.78 2.40
CA LYS A 45 -8.08 7.51 0.98
C LYS A 45 -8.42 8.66 0.04
N ASN A 46 -8.97 9.77 0.55
CA ASN A 46 -9.32 10.93 -0.28
C ASN A 46 -8.12 11.85 -0.56
N SER A 47 -6.91 11.48 -0.12
CA SER A 47 -5.68 12.21 -0.43
C SER A 47 -4.55 11.26 -0.84
N PHE A 48 -3.68 11.71 -1.75
CA PHE A 48 -2.51 10.91 -2.17
C PHE A 48 -1.62 10.51 -0.98
N LYS A 49 -1.44 11.44 -0.03
CA LYS A 49 -0.67 11.20 1.20
C LYS A 49 -1.32 10.14 2.08
N GLY A 50 -2.63 10.23 2.27
CA GLY A 50 -3.39 9.28 3.09
C GLY A 50 -3.45 7.90 2.45
N VAL A 51 -3.70 7.80 1.14
CA VAL A 51 -3.60 6.55 0.37
C VAL A 51 -2.23 5.88 0.57
N ARG A 52 -1.14 6.66 0.43
CA ARG A 52 0.21 6.13 0.63
C ARG A 52 0.44 5.62 2.05
N LYS A 53 -0.01 6.37 3.07
CA LYS A 53 0.11 5.96 4.48
C LYS A 53 -0.72 4.73 4.80
N TYR A 54 -1.96 4.68 4.31
CA TYR A 54 -2.84 3.53 4.43
C TYR A 54 -2.18 2.26 3.87
N TYR A 55 -1.76 2.27 2.61
CA TYR A 55 -1.14 1.09 1.99
C TYR A 55 0.18 0.71 2.65
N ARG A 56 0.96 1.68 3.13
CA ARG A 56 2.19 1.40 3.88
C ARG A 56 1.90 0.64 5.17
N PHE A 57 0.90 1.09 5.94
CA PHE A 57 0.47 0.40 7.15
C PHE A 57 -0.07 -1.00 6.85
N MET A 58 -0.92 -1.16 5.82
CA MET A 58 -1.45 -2.47 5.43
C MET A 58 -0.33 -3.42 4.96
N ASN A 59 0.64 -2.93 4.19
CA ASN A 59 1.81 -3.72 3.79
C ASN A 59 2.67 -4.12 4.99
N ARG A 60 2.80 -3.24 6.00
CA ARG A 60 3.51 -3.56 7.24
C ARG A 60 2.83 -4.71 7.98
N LEU A 61 1.50 -4.69 8.08
CA LEU A 61 0.72 -5.80 8.64
C LEU A 61 0.90 -7.10 7.86
N GLU A 62 0.87 -7.05 6.52
CA GLU A 62 1.12 -8.24 5.68
C GLU A 62 2.49 -8.87 5.99
N LEU A 63 3.54 -8.05 6.12
CA LEU A 63 4.89 -8.53 6.43
C LEU A 63 5.03 -9.03 7.86
N GLU A 64 4.42 -8.36 8.83
CA GLU A 64 4.52 -8.74 10.24
C GLU A 64 3.88 -10.11 10.49
N PHE A 65 2.66 -10.29 9.99
CA PHE A 65 1.87 -11.49 10.24
C PHE A 65 2.02 -12.56 9.14
N SER A 66 2.82 -12.32 8.10
CA SER A 66 2.98 -13.20 6.94
C SER A 66 1.63 -13.56 6.29
N ILE A 67 0.79 -12.55 6.09
CA ILE A 67 -0.56 -12.70 5.51
C ILE A 67 -0.70 -11.93 4.20
N CYS A 68 -1.73 -12.25 3.42
CA CYS A 68 -2.11 -11.47 2.25
C CYS A 68 -3.55 -10.97 2.38
N PHE A 69 -3.73 -9.65 2.31
CA PHE A 69 -5.05 -9.05 2.13
C PHE A 69 -5.53 -9.23 0.70
N THR A 70 -6.84 -9.34 0.47
CA THR A 70 -7.37 -9.27 -0.90
C THR A 70 -7.68 -7.82 -1.28
N LEU A 71 -7.87 -7.51 -2.56
CA LEU A 71 -8.30 -6.17 -2.99
C LEU A 71 -9.55 -5.68 -2.23
N PRO A 72 -10.61 -6.51 -2.04
CA PRO A 72 -11.77 -6.10 -1.24
C PRO A 72 -11.49 -5.88 0.26
N ASP A 73 -10.39 -6.42 0.78
CA ASP A 73 -9.96 -6.11 2.15
C ASP A 73 -9.29 -4.74 2.18
N LEU A 74 -8.42 -4.50 1.20
CA LEU A 74 -7.71 -3.25 1.07
C LEU A 74 -8.65 -2.08 0.76
N ASP A 75 -9.84 -2.29 0.20
CA ASP A 75 -10.82 -1.24 -0.08
C ASP A 75 -11.62 -0.80 1.15
N LYS A 76 -11.69 -1.62 2.20
CA LYS A 76 -12.47 -1.34 3.40
C LYS A 76 -11.77 -0.35 4.34
N MET A 77 -12.58 0.27 5.20
CA MET A 77 -12.11 0.96 6.40
C MET A 77 -12.35 0.08 7.62
N TYR A 78 -11.43 0.13 8.57
CA TYR A 78 -11.41 -0.73 9.73
C TYR A 78 -11.36 0.10 11.03
N SER A 79 -12.12 -0.36 12.02
CA SER A 79 -11.77 -0.13 13.42
C SER A 79 -10.69 -1.12 13.85
N ILE A 80 -10.06 -0.87 15.00
CA ILE A 80 -9.02 -1.76 15.55
C ILE A 80 -9.52 -3.20 15.70
N ASP A 81 -10.71 -3.41 16.24
CA ASP A 81 -11.24 -4.77 16.42
C ASP A 81 -11.53 -5.47 15.08
N LYS A 82 -12.02 -4.72 14.08
CA LYS A 82 -12.32 -5.29 12.77
C LYS A 82 -11.04 -5.69 12.02
N ILE A 83 -9.97 -4.89 12.09
CA ILE A 83 -8.69 -5.27 11.48
C ILE A 83 -8.05 -6.45 12.21
N THR A 84 -8.14 -6.48 13.55
CA THR A 84 -7.63 -7.59 14.37
C THR A 84 -8.28 -8.91 13.98
N LYS A 85 -9.62 -8.95 13.93
CA LYS A 85 -10.36 -10.13 13.46
C LYS A 85 -9.97 -10.53 12.04
N LYS A 86 -9.74 -9.55 11.16
CA LYS A 86 -9.34 -9.82 9.79
C LYS A 86 -7.93 -10.40 9.68
N VAL A 87 -6.99 -9.92 10.49
CA VAL A 87 -5.64 -10.47 10.61
C VAL A 87 -5.70 -11.92 11.10
N ILE A 88 -6.46 -12.20 12.15
CA ILE A 88 -6.67 -13.57 12.68
C ILE A 88 -7.24 -14.49 11.60
N GLU A 89 -8.28 -14.05 10.88
CA GLU A 89 -8.88 -14.79 9.77
C GLU A 89 -7.82 -15.14 8.71
N ARG A 90 -6.95 -14.18 8.36
CA ARG A 90 -5.91 -14.38 7.35
C ARG A 90 -4.77 -15.26 7.82
N ILE A 91 -4.39 -15.21 9.10
CA ILE A 91 -3.40 -16.12 9.70
C ILE A 91 -3.90 -17.57 9.57
N GLY A 92 -5.18 -17.83 9.84
CA GLY A 92 -5.78 -19.16 9.69
C GLY A 92 -5.90 -19.65 8.24
N LYS A 93 -5.88 -18.76 7.24
CA LYS A 93 -6.08 -19.07 5.81
C LYS A 93 -4.79 -19.20 5.01
N ARG A 94 -3.86 -20.03 5.49
CA ARG A 94 -2.52 -20.20 4.90
C ARG A 94 -2.51 -20.53 3.41
N ARG A 95 -3.27 -21.55 2.97
CA ARG A 95 -3.38 -21.91 1.53
C ARG A 95 -3.87 -20.72 0.69
N GLY A 96 -4.79 -19.93 1.24
CA GLY A 96 -5.27 -18.71 0.60
C GLY A 96 -4.16 -17.66 0.45
N ASN A 97 -3.34 -17.45 1.48
CA ASN A 97 -2.21 -16.53 1.41
C ASN A 97 -1.17 -16.97 0.36
N VAL A 98 -0.83 -18.26 0.31
CA VAL A 98 0.08 -18.83 -0.70
C VAL A 98 -0.47 -18.63 -2.12
N MET A 99 -1.76 -18.88 -2.33
CA MET A 99 -2.40 -18.67 -3.63
C MET A 99 -2.35 -17.19 -4.05
N ILE A 100 -2.70 -16.27 -3.13
CA ILE A 100 -2.72 -14.83 -3.41
C ILE A 100 -1.31 -14.32 -3.73
N ILE A 101 -0.29 -14.72 -2.97
CA ILE A 101 1.07 -14.21 -3.19
C ILE A 101 1.68 -14.75 -4.49
N LYS A 102 1.43 -16.02 -4.84
CA LYS A 102 1.82 -16.60 -6.14
C LYS A 102 1.15 -15.85 -7.29
N GLN A 103 -0.14 -15.55 -7.17
CA GLN A 103 -0.85 -14.74 -8.16
C GLN A 103 -0.24 -13.34 -8.30
N ARG A 104 0.03 -12.65 -7.19
CA ARG A 104 0.64 -11.31 -7.18
C ARG A 104 2.04 -11.28 -7.80
N ILE A 105 2.85 -12.32 -7.61
CA ILE A 105 4.20 -12.41 -8.21
C ILE A 105 4.13 -12.72 -9.71
N ASN A 106 3.22 -13.60 -10.10
CA ASN A 106 3.07 -14.02 -11.49
C ASN A 106 2.33 -12.99 -12.36
N GLN A 107 1.71 -11.99 -11.75
CA GLN A 107 1.06 -10.91 -12.48
C GLN A 107 2.10 -10.09 -13.26
N LYS A 108 2.03 -10.14 -14.59
CA LYS A 108 2.91 -9.36 -15.46
C LYS A 108 2.66 -7.87 -15.26
N GLU A 109 3.75 -7.12 -15.10
CA GLU A 109 3.69 -5.66 -15.07
C GLU A 109 3.48 -5.13 -16.49
N ASN A 110 2.37 -4.46 -16.71
CA ASN A 110 2.11 -3.76 -17.96
C ASN A 110 2.59 -2.31 -17.86
N TYR A 111 3.36 -1.85 -18.84
CA TYR A 111 3.92 -0.49 -18.91
C TYR A 111 3.19 0.42 -19.91
N TYR A 112 1.96 0.06 -20.30
CA TYR A 112 1.20 0.78 -21.33
C TYR A 112 0.95 2.24 -20.98
N ILE A 113 0.69 2.55 -19.72
CA ILE A 113 0.44 3.93 -19.27
C ILE A 113 1.73 4.77 -19.42
N GLU A 114 2.87 4.23 -19.01
CA GLU A 114 4.16 4.91 -19.12
C GLU A 114 4.56 5.14 -20.58
N ILE A 115 4.35 4.13 -21.44
CA ILE A 115 4.58 4.24 -22.88
C ILE A 115 3.67 5.32 -23.47
N PHE A 116 2.38 5.31 -23.13
CA PHE A 116 1.42 6.30 -23.59
C PHE A 116 1.79 7.73 -23.15
N LEU A 117 2.15 7.92 -21.87
CA LEU A 117 2.57 9.22 -21.35
C LEU A 117 3.85 9.73 -22.03
N THR A 118 4.79 8.84 -22.31
CA THR A 118 6.03 9.19 -23.02
C THR A 118 5.74 9.58 -24.47
N ALA A 119 4.88 8.82 -25.17
CA ALA A 119 4.47 9.15 -26.53
C ALA A 119 3.71 10.49 -26.60
N LEU A 120 2.82 10.75 -25.65
CA LEU A 120 2.11 12.02 -25.54
C LEU A 120 3.07 13.19 -25.37
N LEU A 121 4.08 13.05 -24.51
CA LEU A 121 5.11 14.08 -24.31
C LEU A 121 5.89 14.35 -25.61
N ILE A 122 6.30 13.31 -26.33
CA ILE A 122 6.99 13.45 -27.63
C ILE A 122 6.11 14.22 -28.64
N LEU A 123 4.82 13.88 -28.72
CA LEU A 123 3.88 14.56 -29.60
C LEU A 123 3.76 16.05 -29.26
N THR A 124 3.68 16.41 -27.97
CA THR A 124 3.62 17.83 -27.58
C THR A 124 4.86 18.61 -28.03
N TYR A 125 6.04 18.01 -27.94
CA TYR A 125 7.28 18.63 -28.43
C TYR A 125 7.28 18.80 -29.95
N THR A 126 6.77 17.81 -30.70
CA THR A 126 6.71 17.92 -32.17
C THR A 126 5.74 18.98 -32.66
N PHE A 127 4.64 19.24 -31.94
CA PHE A 127 3.64 20.22 -32.35
C PHE A 127 3.93 21.64 -31.85
N TRP A 128 4.42 21.81 -30.62
CA TRP A 128 4.58 23.13 -30.00
C TRP A 128 6.03 23.62 -29.89
N GLY A 129 7.01 22.77 -30.25
CA GLY A 129 8.43 23.07 -30.14
C GLY A 129 8.92 23.18 -28.69
N ILE A 130 10.14 23.69 -28.52
CA ILE A 130 10.73 23.91 -27.19
C ILE A 130 10.36 25.30 -26.70
N ASN A 131 9.58 25.36 -25.64
CA ASN A 131 9.21 26.60 -24.96
C ASN A 131 9.13 26.37 -23.44
N LEU A 132 8.88 27.43 -22.67
CA LEU A 132 8.81 27.31 -21.21
C LEU A 132 7.71 26.33 -20.76
N ILE A 133 6.59 26.30 -21.48
CA ILE A 133 5.47 25.39 -21.20
C ILE A 133 5.90 23.93 -21.40
N SER A 134 6.62 23.61 -22.48
CA SER A 134 7.10 22.25 -22.75
C SER A 134 8.12 21.78 -21.72
N ILE A 135 8.97 22.69 -21.21
CA ILE A 135 9.91 22.40 -20.11
C ILE A 135 9.14 22.05 -18.82
N ILE A 136 8.18 22.89 -18.43
CA ILE A 136 7.35 22.64 -17.23
C ILE A 136 6.58 21.33 -17.38
N LEU A 137 6.00 21.08 -18.55
CA LEU A 137 5.28 19.85 -18.87
C LEU A 137 6.19 18.63 -18.73
N THR A 138 7.43 18.71 -19.20
CA THR A 138 8.43 17.64 -19.09
C THR A 138 8.74 17.30 -17.65
N LEU A 139 8.95 18.31 -16.81
CA LEU A 139 9.18 18.10 -15.37
C LEU A 139 7.98 17.43 -14.70
N ALA A 140 6.76 17.87 -15.03
CA ALA A 140 5.54 17.28 -14.49
C ALA A 140 5.36 15.81 -14.92
N PHE A 141 5.56 15.50 -16.21
CA PHE A 141 5.51 14.13 -16.73
C PHE A 141 6.62 13.24 -16.15
N GLY A 142 7.84 13.77 -16.06
CA GLY A 142 8.97 13.07 -15.45
C GLY A 142 8.70 12.70 -14.00
N PHE A 143 8.14 13.63 -13.21
CA PHE A 143 7.73 13.37 -11.84
C PHE A 143 6.62 12.31 -11.76
N ALA A 144 5.62 12.38 -12.63
CA ALA A 144 4.53 11.40 -12.68
C ALA A 144 5.03 9.99 -13.03
N ILE A 145 5.85 9.84 -14.07
CA ILE A 145 6.45 8.56 -14.48
C ILE A 145 7.33 8.02 -13.36
N TYR A 146 8.20 8.85 -12.77
CA TYR A 146 9.02 8.46 -11.63
C TYR A 146 8.17 7.93 -10.48
N TRP A 147 7.09 8.61 -10.12
CA TRP A 147 6.21 8.21 -9.04
C TRP A 147 5.51 6.86 -9.32
N ILE A 148 5.00 6.65 -10.54
CA ILE A 148 4.38 5.38 -10.97
C ILE A 148 5.38 4.23 -10.91
N LEU A 149 6.56 4.40 -11.50
CA LEU A 149 7.60 3.38 -11.52
C LEU A 149 8.09 3.05 -10.10
N SER A 150 8.32 4.07 -9.28
CA SER A 150 8.72 3.90 -7.88
C SER A 150 7.65 3.12 -7.09
N SER A 151 6.37 3.40 -7.31
CA SER A 151 5.26 2.66 -6.70
C SER A 151 5.26 1.17 -7.11
N LYS A 152 5.41 0.88 -8.42
CA LYS A 152 5.51 -0.51 -8.95
C LYS A 152 6.69 -1.27 -8.34
N ILE A 153 7.88 -0.66 -8.32
CA ILE A 153 9.09 -1.25 -7.74
C ILE A 153 8.89 -1.56 -6.25
N ASN A 154 8.30 -0.64 -5.49
CA ASN A 154 8.05 -0.84 -4.07
C ASN A 154 7.05 -1.98 -3.82
N SER A 155 5.97 -2.06 -4.62
CA SER A 155 5.00 -3.15 -4.57
C SER A 155 5.64 -4.51 -4.87
N LYS A 156 6.48 -4.58 -5.91
CA LYS A 156 7.23 -5.79 -6.27
C LYS A 156 8.18 -6.24 -5.16
N ARG A 157 8.96 -5.31 -4.60
CA ARG A 157 9.87 -5.59 -3.47
C ARG A 157 9.11 -6.09 -2.25
N HIS A 158 7.95 -5.50 -1.95
CA HIS A 158 7.06 -5.96 -0.88
C HIS A 158 6.58 -7.39 -1.13
N ASN A 159 6.01 -7.67 -2.31
CA ASN A 159 5.52 -9.01 -2.66
C ASN A 159 6.63 -10.06 -2.64
N GLN A 160 7.85 -9.72 -3.08
CA GLN A 160 9.00 -10.62 -3.00
C GLN A 160 9.37 -10.95 -1.55
N LYS A 161 9.47 -9.94 -0.67
CA LYS A 161 9.74 -10.13 0.76
C LYS A 161 8.66 -10.96 1.44
N LEU A 162 7.40 -10.65 1.15
CA LEU A 162 6.25 -11.35 1.70
C LEU A 162 6.20 -12.81 1.25
N ASN A 163 6.50 -13.08 -0.02
CA ASN A 163 6.60 -14.44 -0.55
C ASN A 163 7.67 -15.27 0.16
N ILE A 164 8.86 -14.70 0.39
CA ILE A 164 9.92 -15.41 1.12
C ILE A 164 9.42 -15.80 2.52
N LYS A 165 8.78 -14.87 3.23
CA LYS A 165 8.21 -15.14 4.57
C LYS A 165 7.14 -16.25 4.55
N ILE A 166 6.17 -16.15 3.64
CA ILE A 166 5.06 -17.10 3.54
C ILE A 166 5.55 -18.49 3.12
N MET A 167 6.46 -18.58 2.15
CA MET A 167 7.00 -19.85 1.65
C MET A 167 7.94 -20.51 2.66
N ASN A 168 8.71 -19.74 3.44
CA ASN A 168 9.53 -20.30 4.52
C ASN A 168 8.63 -20.91 5.59
N GLN A 169 7.58 -20.20 6.01
CA GLN A 169 6.59 -20.79 6.89
C GLN A 169 6.08 -22.11 6.30
N GLU A 170 5.61 -22.15 5.03
CA GLU A 170 5.14 -23.38 4.32
C GLU A 170 6.06 -24.59 4.47
N ARG A 171 7.38 -24.40 4.50
CA ARG A 171 8.36 -25.50 4.62
C ARG A 171 8.50 -26.03 6.04
N ASP A 172 8.22 -25.21 7.05
CA ASP A 172 8.40 -25.52 8.47
C ASP A 172 7.13 -26.12 9.11
N SER A 173 6.17 -26.61 8.31
CA SER A 173 4.89 -27.17 8.78
C SER A 173 4.52 -28.44 8.06
#